data_AF-A0A937JUJ6-F1
#
_entry.id   AF-A0A937JUJ6-F1
#
_cell.length_a   1.000
_cell.length_b   1.000
_cell.length_c   1.000
_cell.angle_alpha   90.00
_cell.angle_beta   90.00
_cell.angle_gamma   90.00
#
_symmetry.space_group_name_H-M   'P 1'
#
loop_
_entity.id
_entity.type
_entity.pdbx_description
1 polymer ?
#
loop_
_entity_poly.entity_id
_entity_poly.type
_entity_poly.pdbx_seq_one_letter_code
_entity_poly.pdbx_strand_id
1 'polypeptide(L)' 'MTAILTEVRNPITSETVKVYQHLVTLINRRTEHEVSFTVETLSDRFCDVMREICHQRVERKLSGYEVFETIDLTCLPF' A
#
# COMPACT_ATOMS: atom_id res chain seq x y z
N MET A 1 27.16 40.27 -30.55
CA MET A 1 26.18 39.27 -31.04
C MET A 1 26.38 38.03 -30.19
N THR A 2 25.53 37.82 -29.18
CA THR A 2 25.72 36.77 -28.17
C THR A 2 24.62 35.73 -28.39
N ALA A 3 25.01 34.51 -28.73
CA ALA A 3 24.09 33.40 -28.99
C ALA A 3 23.45 32.96 -27.66
N ILE A 4 22.12 33.01 -27.58
CA ILE A 4 21.36 32.49 -26.45
C ILE A 4 21.25 30.97 -26.67
N LEU A 5 21.94 30.20 -25.83
CA LEU A 5 21.75 28.76 -25.69
C LEU A 5 20.40 28.52 -25.02
N THR A 6 19.41 28.15 -25.81
CA THR A 6 18.11 27.70 -25.32
C THR A 6 18.30 26.30 -24.72
N GLU A 7 18.46 26.22 -23.40
CA GLU A 7 18.38 24.95 -22.69
C GLU A 7 16.94 24.42 -22.80
N VAL A 8 16.76 23.41 -23.64
CA VAL A 8 15.54 22.60 -23.67
C VAL A 8 15.52 21.81 -22.37
N ARG A 9 14.89 22.38 -21.34
CA ARG A 9 14.48 21.64 -20.15
C ARG A 9 13.48 20.57 -20.60
N ASN A 10 13.96 19.34 -20.79
CA ASN A 10 13.08 18.17 -20.80
C ASN A 10 12.26 18.20 -19.51
N PRO A 11 10.92 18.20 -19.56
CA PRO A 11 10.14 17.95 -18.37
C PRO A 11 10.43 16.50 -17.98
N ILE A 12 11.17 16.30 -16.89
CA ILE A 12 11.17 15.04 -16.18
C ILE A 12 9.72 14.89 -15.72
N THR A 13 8.92 14.16 -16.49
CA THR A 13 7.59 13.76 -16.08
C THR A 13 7.76 12.97 -14.79
N SER A 14 7.33 13.56 -13.68
CA SER A 14 7.14 12.85 -12.41
C SER A 14 6.20 11.69 -12.70
N GLU A 15 6.74 10.52 -12.98
CA GLU A 15 5.97 9.27 -12.94
C GLU A 15 5.39 9.20 -11.53
N THR A 16 4.11 9.49 -11.42
CA THR A 16 3.36 9.33 -10.18
C THR A 16 3.47 7.86 -9.80
N VAL A 17 4.29 7.57 -8.79
CA VAL A 17 4.47 6.21 -8.27
C VAL A 17 3.10 5.68 -7.91
N LYS A 18 2.66 4.62 -8.60
CA LYS A 18 1.37 4.01 -8.34
C LYS A 18 1.41 3.33 -6.96
N VAL A 19 0.59 3.81 -6.04
CA VAL A 19 0.40 3.21 -4.72
C VAL A 19 -0.84 2.33 -4.78
N TYR A 20 -0.70 1.10 -4.31
CA TYR A 20 -1.79 0.14 -4.17
C TYR A 20 -2.27 0.17 -2.72
N GLN A 21 -3.59 0.15 -2.53
CA GLN A 21 -4.20 0.22 -1.20
C GLN A 21 -5.05 -1.02 -0.97
N HIS A 22 -4.84 -1.67 0.17
CA HIS A 22 -5.57 -2.86 0.58
C HIS A 22 -6.19 -2.64 1.95
N LEU A 23 -7.51 -2.82 2.09
CA LEU A 23 -8.16 -2.89 3.40
C LEU A 23 -7.99 -4.31 3.94
N VAL A 24 -7.34 -4.44 5.09
CA VAL A 24 -7.01 -5.72 5.69
C VAL A 24 -7.79 -5.84 6.99
N THR A 25 -8.53 -6.93 7.14
CA THR A 25 -9.23 -7.28 8.38
C THR A 25 -8.53 -8.45 9.03
N LEU A 26 -8.13 -8.25 10.29
CA LEU A 26 -7.56 -9.29 11.13
C LEU A 26 -8.56 -9.73 12.19
N ILE A 27 -8.55 -11.01 12.56
CA ILE A 27 -9.41 -11.59 13.59
C ILE A 27 -8.60 -12.32 14.66
N ASN A 28 -8.98 -12.15 15.92
CA ASN A 28 -8.55 -13.02 17.01
C ASN A 28 -9.61 -14.11 17.21
N ARG A 29 -9.34 -15.32 16.72
CA ARG A 29 -10.29 -16.45 16.76
C ARG A 29 -10.71 -16.90 18.16
N ARG A 30 -9.97 -16.53 19.21
CA ARG A 30 -10.34 -16.88 20.60
C ARG A 30 -11.36 -15.92 21.19
N THR A 31 -11.32 -14.66 20.78
CA THR A 31 -12.15 -13.58 21.33
C THR A 31 -13.17 -13.05 20.34
N GLU A 32 -13.15 -13.54 19.09
CA GLU A 32 -13.95 -13.06 17.96
C GLU A 32 -13.78 -11.54 17.72
N HIS A 33 -12.64 -10.99 18.17
CA HIS A 33 -12.37 -9.56 18.03
C HIS A 33 -11.72 -9.30 16.68
N GLU A 34 -12.27 -8.32 15.95
CA GLU A 34 -11.81 -7.93 14.62
C GLU A 34 -11.16 -6.54 14.64
N VAL A 35 -10.12 -6.37 13.82
CA VAL A 35 -9.43 -5.10 13.62
C VAL A 35 -9.14 -4.93 12.14
N SER A 36 -9.59 -3.82 11.56
CA SER A 36 -9.32 -3.49 10.16
C SER A 36 -8.38 -2.29 10.04
N PHE A 37 -7.48 -2.33 9.07
CA PHE A 37 -6.63 -1.21 8.71
C PHE A 37 -6.21 -1.26 7.25
N THR A 38 -5.87 -0.10 6.69
CA THR A 38 -5.36 0.01 5.33
C THR A 38 -3.86 -0.24 5.30
N VAL A 39 -3.43 -1.01 4.30
CA VAL A 39 -2.05 -1.26 3.94
C VAL A 39 -1.78 -0.62 2.58
N GLU A 40 -0.64 0.07 2.48
CA GLU A 40 -0.20 0.69 1.23
C GLU A 40 1.08 0.02 0.73
N THR A 41 1.11 -0.34 -0.54
CA THR A 41 2.29 -0.97 -1.17
C THR A 41 2.61 -0.33 -2.52
N LEU A 42 3.86 -0.46 -2.95
CA LEU A 42 4.30 -0.05 -4.29
C LEU A 42 4.06 -1.14 -5.35
N SER A 43 3.53 -2.29 -4.93
CA SER A 43 3.20 -3.44 -5.79
C SER A 43 1.99 -4.18 -5.24
N ASP A 44 1.11 -4.63 -6.14
CA ASP A 44 -0.04 -5.52 -5.89
C ASP A 44 0.34 -7.01 -5.80
N ARG A 45 1.64 -7.33 -5.91
CA ARG A 45 2.10 -8.71 -5.73
C ARG A 45 1.70 -9.21 -4.35
N PHE A 46 0.98 -10.33 -4.31
CA PHE A 46 0.53 -10.97 -3.08
C PHE A 46 1.64 -11.07 -2.00
N CYS A 47 2.85 -11.45 -2.39
CA CYS A 47 3.98 -11.58 -1.46
C CYS A 47 4.39 -10.24 -0.81
N ASP A 48 4.29 -9.13 -1.53
CA ASP A 48 4.64 -7.81 -1.02
C ASP A 48 3.54 -7.26 -0.12
N VAL A 49 2.27 -7.47 -0.50
CA VAL A 49 1.10 -7.15 0.34
C VAL A 49 1.13 -7.93 1.66
N MET A 50 1.35 -9.25 1.61
CA MET A 50 1.45 -10.09 2.81
C MET A 50 2.65 -9.73 3.69
N ARG A 51 3.77 -9.32 3.09
CA ARG A 51 4.93 -8.84 3.85
C ARG A 51 4.58 -7.59 4.64
N GLU A 52 3.92 -6.63 4.01
CA GLU A 52 3.49 -5.40 4.69
C GLU A 52 2.42 -5.66 5.75
N ILE A 53 1.45 -6.55 5.49
CA ILE A 53 0.47 -6.99 6.50
C ILE A 53 1.18 -7.56 7.73
N CYS A 54 2.16 -8.45 7.54
CA CYS A 54 2.94 -9.02 8.64
C CYS A 54 3.71 -7.94 9.41
N HIS A 55 4.32 -6.98 8.72
CA HIS A 55 5.02 -5.85 9.31
C HIS A 55 4.08 -4.99 10.17
N GLN A 56 2.97 -4.53 9.60
CA GLN A 56 1.95 -3.74 10.29
C GLN A 56 1.35 -4.48 11.49
N ARG A 57 1.17 -5.81 11.38
CA ARG A 57 0.68 -6.64 12.49
C ARG A 57 1.63 -6.61 13.69
N VAL A 58 2.95 -6.62 13.45
CA VAL A 58 3.95 -6.52 14.51
C VAL A 58 3.98 -5.13 15.13
N GLU A 59 4.04 -4.07 14.30
CA GLU A 59 4.02 -2.67 14.74
C GLU A 59 2.80 -2.36 15.62
N ARG A 60 1.63 -2.90 15.25
CA ARG A 60 0.36 -2.70 15.97
C ARG A 60 0.17 -3.64 17.16
N LYS A 61 1.15 -4.50 17.48
CA LYS A 61 1.09 -5.50 18.57
C LYS A 61 -0.09 -6.49 18.41
N LEU A 62 -0.41 -6.86 17.17
CA LEU A 62 -1.51 -7.75 16.80
C LEU A 62 -1.02 -9.18 16.48
N SER A 63 0.11 -9.63 17.05
CA SER A 63 0.74 -10.93 16.72
C SER A 63 -0.16 -12.15 16.94
N GLY A 64 -1.18 -12.04 17.80
CA GLY A 64 -2.18 -13.09 18.03
C GLY A 64 -3.37 -13.09 17.06
N TYR A 65 -3.39 -12.15 16.11
CA TYR A 65 -4.47 -12.02 15.12
C TYR A 65 -4.07 -12.69 13.80
N GLU A 66 -5.06 -13.31 13.16
CA GLU A 66 -4.95 -13.95 11.85
C GLU A 66 -5.57 -13.05 10.78
N VAL A 67 -5.07 -13.14 9.54
CA VAL A 67 -5.70 -12.45 8.42
C VAL A 67 -7.03 -13.14 8.12
N PHE A 68 -8.11 -12.37 8.19
CA PHE A 68 -9.46 -12.83 7.87
C PHE A 68 -9.80 -12.48 6.41
N GLU A 69 -9.60 -11.22 6.04
CA GLU A 69 -9.97 -10.71 4.72
C GLU A 69 -8.96 -9.65 4.24
N THR A 70 -8.80 -9.54 2.92
CA THR A 70 -8.02 -8.48 2.29
C THR A 70 -8.74 -8.01 1.03
N ILE A 71 -9.15 -6.74 1.00
CA ILE A 71 -9.92 -6.12 -0.09
C ILE A 71 -9.01 -5.13 -0.82
N ASP A 72 -8.90 -5.25 -2.14
CA ASP A 72 -8.21 -4.27 -2.97
C ASP A 72 -9.10 -3.02 -3.16
N LEU A 73 -8.63 -1.88 -2.66
CA LEU A 73 -9.35 -0.60 -2.75
C LEU A 73 -9.10 0.11 -4.09
N THR A 74 -8.08 -0.28 -4.82
CA THR A 74 -7.74 0.28 -6.14
C THR A 74 -8.73 -0.14 -7.23
N CYS A 75 -9.56 -1.16 -6.97
CA CYS A 75 -10.57 -1.69 -7.89
C CYS A 75 -12.01 -1.25 -7.60
N LEU A 76 -12.25 -0.37 -6.62
CA LEU A 76 -13.61 0.09 -6.32
C LEU A 76 -14.03 1.19 -7.30
N PRO A 77 -15.06 0.98 -8.15
CA PRO A 77 -15.65 2.08 -8.91
C PRO A 77 -16.38 3.00 -7.92
N PHE A 78 -16.07 4.30 -7.99
CA PHE A 78 -16.83 5.34 -7.29
C PHE A 78 -18.31 5.32 -7.71
#